data_AF-A0A6L7MGW8-F1
#
_entry.id   AF-A0A6L7MGW8-F1
#
_cell.length_a   1.000
_cell.length_b   1.000
_cell.length_c   1.000
_cell.angle_alpha   90.00
_cell.angle_beta   90.00
_cell.angle_gamma   90.00
#
_symmetry.space_group_name_H-M   'P 1'
#
loop_
_entity.id
_entity.type
_entity.pdbx_description
1 polymer ?
#
loop_
_entity_poly.entity_id
_entity_poly.type
_entity_poly.pdbx_seq_one_letter_code
_entity_poly.pdbx_strand_id
1 'polypeptide(L)'
;MANQTATLPNWVNRTIWTGDNLDIMRGMNSGSVDLIYLDPPFNSNRTYAAPIGSEAAGAAFKDTWTLDDVDEAWHGLIADEEPALYRIIDAAGFAHGKGMKSYLIISPTSL
;
A
#
# COMPACT_ATOMS: atom_id res chain seq x y z
N MET A 1 -34.94 17.94 -2.54
CA MET A 1 -33.49 17.82 -2.72
C MET A 1 -32.85 18.28 -1.42
N ALA A 2 -32.32 17.36 -0.61
CA ALA A 2 -31.78 17.72 0.70
C ALA A 2 -30.42 18.39 0.53
N ASN A 3 -30.30 19.60 1.07
CA ASN A 3 -29.07 20.38 1.10
C ASN A 3 -28.11 19.67 2.07
N GLN A 4 -27.19 18.84 1.57
CA GLN A 4 -26.14 18.25 2.40
C GLN A 4 -25.12 19.34 2.70
N THR A 5 -25.33 20.08 3.80
CA THR A 5 -24.28 20.90 4.40
C THR A 5 -23.13 19.98 4.79
N ALA A 6 -21.99 20.11 4.10
CA ALA A 6 -20.76 19.43 4.49
C ALA A 6 -20.48 19.73 5.96
N THR A 7 -20.59 18.72 6.82
CA THR A 7 -20.29 18.87 8.24
C THR A 7 -18.78 19.00 8.41
N LEU A 8 -18.35 20.01 9.18
CA LEU A 8 -16.93 20.21 9.48
C LEU A 8 -16.33 18.92 10.08
N PRO A 9 -15.05 18.60 9.78
CA PRO A 9 -14.37 17.46 10.37
C PRO A 9 -14.43 17.51 11.91
N ASN A 10 -14.70 16.37 12.56
CA ASN A 10 -14.61 16.22 14.02
C ASN A 10 -13.20 15.81 14.48
N TRP A 11 -12.18 16.10 13.68
CA TRP A 11 -10.76 15.85 13.96
C TRP A 11 -9.90 17.04 13.54
N VAL A 12 -8.68 17.11 14.07
CA VAL A 12 -7.71 18.16 13.76
C VAL A 12 -7.06 17.89 12.39
N ASN A 13 -6.75 18.93 11.62
CA ASN A 13 -6.01 18.77 10.37
C ASN A 13 -4.64 18.09 10.62
N ARG A 14 -4.22 17.20 9.72
CA ARG A 14 -2.99 16.38 9.83
C ARG A 14 -2.97 15.37 10.99
N THR A 15 -4.14 14.83 11.35
CA THR A 15 -4.23 13.73 12.32
C THR A 15 -3.77 12.40 11.70
N ILE A 16 -2.94 11.66 12.42
CA ILE A 16 -2.57 10.26 12.11
C ILE A 16 -3.32 9.35 13.08
N TRP A 17 -4.03 8.36 12.54
CA TRP A 17 -4.74 7.36 13.33
C TRP A 17 -3.99 6.03 13.29
N THR A 18 -4.07 5.26 14.37
CA THR A 18 -3.52 3.89 14.45
C THR A 18 -4.65 2.95 14.88
N GLY A 19 -4.91 1.89 14.10
CA GLY A 19 -6.00 0.95 14.34
C GLY A 19 -6.68 0.48 13.06
N ASP A 20 -7.80 -0.23 13.22
CA ASP A 20 -8.65 -0.67 12.10
C ASP A 20 -9.35 0.53 11.45
N ASN A 21 -9.30 0.60 10.12
CA ASN A 21 -9.82 1.75 9.39
C ASN A 21 -11.35 1.88 9.46
N LEU A 22 -12.10 0.78 9.55
CA LEU A 22 -13.56 0.83 9.58
C LEU A 22 -14.07 1.39 10.90
N ASP A 23 -13.46 0.97 12.01
CA ASP A 23 -13.85 1.46 13.33
C ASP A 23 -13.53 2.95 13.49
N ILE A 24 -12.38 3.39 12.97
CA ILE A 24 -12.00 4.81 12.93
C ILE A 24 -12.99 5.62 12.06
N MET A 25 -13.22 5.18 10.82
CA MET A 25 -14.05 5.91 9.86
C MET A 25 -15.51 6.00 10.27
N ARG A 26 -16.03 5.04 11.05
CA ARG A 26 -17.41 5.11 11.61
C ARG A 26 -17.60 6.25 12.61
N GLY A 27 -16.53 6.73 13.23
CA GLY A 27 -16.56 7.90 14.13
C GLY A 27 -16.46 9.24 13.41
N MET A 28 -16.22 9.25 12.09
CA MET A 28 -16.04 10.47 11.30
C MET A 28 -17.37 11.07 10.86
N ASN A 29 -17.47 12.40 10.89
CA ASN A 29 -18.62 13.11 10.33
C ASN A 29 -18.79 12.83 8.82
N SER A 30 -20.02 12.67 8.34
CA SER A 30 -20.29 12.49 6.90
C SER A 30 -19.90 13.72 6.06
N GLY A 31 -19.46 13.52 4.81
CA GLY A 31 -19.16 14.63 3.89
C GLY A 31 -18.04 15.57 4.35
N SER A 32 -17.13 15.07 5.20
CA SER A 32 -16.00 15.84 5.78
C SER A 32 -14.65 15.49 5.14
N VAL A 33 -14.65 14.61 4.11
CA VAL A 33 -13.46 14.18 3.37
C VAL A 33 -13.70 14.42 1.87
N ASP A 34 -12.86 15.25 1.27
CA ASP A 34 -12.96 15.62 -0.15
C ASP A 34 -12.26 14.62 -1.09
N LEU A 35 -11.18 13.99 -0.62
CA LEU A 35 -10.35 13.05 -1.39
C LEU A 35 -9.86 11.91 -0.49
N ILE A 36 -9.94 10.69 -1.00
CA ILE A 36 -9.37 9.50 -0.37
C ILE A 36 -8.38 8.88 -1.36
N TYR A 37 -7.13 8.71 -0.93
CA TYR A 37 -6.15 7.87 -1.61
C TYR A 37 -6.04 6.55 -0.83
N LEU A 38 -6.28 5.42 -1.50
CA LEU A 38 -6.18 4.08 -0.92
C LEU A 38 -5.29 3.22 -1.80
N ASP A 39 -4.28 2.62 -1.17
CA ASP A 39 -3.54 1.49 -1.71
C ASP A 39 -3.73 0.30 -0.76
N PRO A 40 -4.88 -0.40 -0.83
CA PRO A 40 -5.17 -1.50 0.08
C PRO A 40 -4.20 -2.65 -0.16
N PRO A 41 -3.86 -3.46 0.87
CA PRO A 41 -3.05 -4.64 0.66
C PRO A 41 -3.71 -5.56 -0.37
N PHE A 42 -3.01 -5.81 -1.47
CA PHE A 42 -3.33 -6.80 -2.49
C PHE A 42 -3.16 -8.20 -1.88
N ASN A 43 -4.17 -8.61 -1.12
CA ASN A 43 -4.22 -9.91 -0.45
C ASN A 43 -5.42 -10.72 -0.94
N SER A 44 -5.61 -10.77 -2.25
CA SER A 44 -6.69 -11.57 -2.85
C SER A 44 -6.37 -13.06 -2.82
N ASN A 45 -5.09 -13.44 -2.69
CA ASN A 45 -4.60 -14.80 -2.96
C ASN A 45 -5.06 -15.30 -4.34
N ARG A 46 -5.40 -14.37 -5.26
CA ARG A 46 -5.87 -14.70 -6.60
C ARG A 46 -4.70 -14.67 -7.54
N THR A 47 -4.55 -15.76 -8.27
CA THR A 47 -3.78 -15.76 -9.50
C THR A 47 -4.67 -15.15 -10.57
N TYR A 48 -4.33 -13.95 -11.03
CA TYR A 48 -5.02 -13.34 -12.16
C TYR A 48 -4.44 -13.94 -13.44
N ALA A 49 -5.20 -14.85 -14.05
CA ALA A 49 -4.86 -15.41 -15.35
C ALA A 49 -5.43 -14.51 -16.45
N ALA A 50 -4.65 -14.24 -17.49
CA ALA A 50 -5.16 -13.50 -18.63
C ALA A 50 -6.32 -14.27 -19.29
N PRO A 51 -7.36 -13.57 -19.80
CA PRO A 51 -8.49 -14.22 -20.44
C PRO A 51 -8.05 -15.09 -21.62
N ILE A 52 -8.70 -16.26 -21.78
CA ILE A 52 -8.50 -17.14 -22.92
C ILE A 52 -8.84 -16.36 -24.20
N GLY A 53 -7.87 -16.23 -25.12
CA GLY A 53 -7.99 -15.49 -26.37
C GLY A 53 -7.38 -14.08 -26.38
N SER A 54 -6.79 -13.62 -25.26
CA SER A 54 -5.90 -12.45 -25.26
C SER A 54 -4.49 -12.81 -25.73
N GLU A 55 -3.71 -11.84 -26.21
CA GLU A 55 -2.29 -12.06 -26.54
C GLU A 55 -1.46 -12.53 -25.33
N ALA A 56 -1.94 -12.27 -24.11
CA ALA A 56 -1.36 -12.72 -22.86
C ALA A 56 -1.94 -14.04 -22.35
N ALA A 57 -2.77 -14.77 -23.13
CA ALA A 57 -3.39 -16.02 -22.69
C ALA A 57 -2.34 -17.03 -22.18
N GLY A 58 -2.46 -17.43 -20.91
CA GLY A 58 -1.48 -18.27 -20.21
C GLY A 58 -0.56 -17.51 -19.24
N ALA A 59 -0.53 -16.17 -19.30
CA ALA A 59 0.16 -15.36 -18.32
C ALA A 59 -0.66 -15.27 -17.01
N ALA A 60 0.04 -15.44 -15.89
CA ALA A 60 -0.49 -15.36 -14.55
C ALA A 60 0.42 -14.47 -13.71
N PHE A 61 -0.12 -13.48 -13.02
CA PHE A 61 0.64 -12.69 -12.06
C PHE A 61 0.16 -12.97 -10.63
N LYS A 62 1.12 -12.91 -9.71
CA LYS A 62 0.88 -13.07 -8.27
C LYS A 62 0.59 -11.70 -7.67
N ASP A 63 -0.38 -11.65 -6.77
CA ASP A 63 -0.86 -10.43 -6.09
C ASP A 63 0.13 -9.90 -5.04
N THR A 64 1.19 -10.66 -4.75
CA THR A 64 2.13 -10.38 -3.66
C THR A 64 3.54 -10.43 -4.21
N TRP A 65 4.26 -9.34 -4.02
CA TRP A 65 5.71 -9.28 -4.24
C TRP A 65 6.41 -10.05 -3.12
N THR A 66 7.26 -10.96 -3.52
CA THR A 66 8.18 -11.68 -2.66
C THR A 66 9.56 -11.04 -2.75
N LEU A 67 10.47 -11.38 -1.84
CA LEU A 67 11.86 -10.93 -1.99
C LEU A 67 12.52 -11.54 -3.23
N ASP A 68 12.00 -12.65 -3.77
CA ASP A 68 12.46 -13.23 -5.03
C ASP A 68 12.11 -12.34 -6.24
N ASP A 69 11.14 -11.43 -6.09
CA ASP A 69 10.77 -10.43 -7.08
C ASP A 69 11.55 -9.10 -6.91
N VAL A 70 12.33 -8.98 -5.84
CA VAL A 70 13.25 -7.87 -5.59
C VAL A 70 14.63 -8.30 -6.07
N ASP A 71 15.16 -7.64 -7.08
CA ASP A 71 16.53 -7.90 -7.51
C ASP A 71 17.50 -7.55 -6.37
N GLU A 72 18.25 -8.56 -5.90
CA GLU A 72 19.18 -8.47 -4.75
C GLU A 72 20.19 -7.32 -4.90
N ALA A 73 20.53 -6.94 -6.14
CA ALA A 73 21.41 -5.81 -6.42
C ALA A 73 20.84 -4.47 -5.92
N TRP A 74 19.52 -4.26 -6.02
CA TRP A 74 18.86 -3.02 -5.59
C TRP A 74 18.77 -2.89 -4.07
N HIS A 75 18.56 -4.02 -3.38
CA HIS A 75 18.59 -4.03 -1.93
C HIS A 75 19.98 -3.67 -1.37
N GLY A 76 21.05 -4.15 -2.03
CA GLY A 76 22.42 -3.77 -1.72
C GLY A 76 22.70 -2.28 -1.95
N LEU A 77 22.25 -1.74 -3.09
CA LEU A 77 22.40 -0.32 -3.43
C LEU A 77 21.71 0.61 -2.42
N ILE A 78 20.50 0.30 -1.97
CA ILE A 78 19.80 1.11 -0.95
C ILE A 78 20.55 1.05 0.39
N ALA A 79 21.12 -0.10 0.76
CA ALA A 79 21.90 -0.23 1.98
C ALA A 79 23.17 0.63 1.96
N ASP A 80 23.81 0.74 0.79
CA ASP A 80 25.07 1.45 0.61
C ASP A 80 24.86 2.97 0.40
N GLU A 81 23.86 3.37 -0.40
CA GLU A 81 23.62 4.77 -0.76
C GLU A 81 22.74 5.51 0.26
N GLU A 82 21.76 4.83 0.87
CA GLU A 82 20.74 5.44 1.74
C GLU A 82 20.52 4.64 3.04
N PRO A 83 21.53 4.57 3.94
CA PRO A 83 21.50 3.68 5.10
C PRO A 83 20.39 4.01 6.12
N ALA A 84 19.95 5.26 6.19
CA ALA A 84 18.83 5.64 7.07
C ALA A 84 17.50 5.08 6.56
N LEU A 85 17.25 5.17 5.25
CA LEU A 85 16.07 4.61 4.60
C LEU A 85 16.08 3.08 4.70
N TYR A 86 17.24 2.46 4.46
CA TYR A 86 17.42 1.02 4.60
C TYR A 86 16.98 0.52 5.98
N ARG A 87 17.37 1.22 7.06
CA ARG A 87 17.00 0.82 8.43
C ARG A 87 15.49 0.91 8.70
N ILE A 88 14.81 1.88 8.09
CA ILE A 88 13.35 2.01 8.20
C ILE A 88 12.66 0.87 7.44
N ILE A 89 13.11 0.58 6.22
CA ILE A 89 12.58 -0.53 5.40
C ILE A 89 12.81 -1.88 6.10
N ASP A 90 14.00 -2.08 6.67
CA ASP A 90 14.33 -3.31 7.39
C ASP A 90 13.51 -3.48 8.67
N ALA A 91 13.32 -2.40 9.44
CA ALA A 91 12.46 -2.40 10.61
C ALA A 91 10.99 -2.70 10.26
N ALA A 92 10.47 -2.13 9.17
CA ALA A 92 9.14 -2.42 8.66
C ALA A 92 9.00 -3.89 8.22
N GLY A 93 10.04 -4.43 7.56
CA GLY A 93 10.12 -5.84 7.21
C GLY A 93 10.13 -6.77 8.43
N PHE A 94 10.82 -6.39 9.49
CA PHE A 94 10.82 -7.11 10.76
C PHE A 94 9.43 -7.10 11.43
N ALA A 95 8.76 -5.94 11.46
CA ALA A 95 7.47 -5.77 12.12
C ALA A 95 6.28 -6.39 11.34
N HIS A 96 6.32 -6.35 10.00
CA HIS A 96 5.18 -6.67 9.14
C HIS A 96 5.46 -7.76 8.10
N GLY A 97 6.66 -8.35 8.10
CA GLY A 97 7.03 -9.48 7.27
C GLY A 97 7.67 -9.11 5.93
N LYS A 98 8.15 -10.14 5.22
CA LYS A 98 8.91 -10.00 3.97
C LYS A 98 8.13 -9.31 2.85
N GLY A 99 6.81 -9.53 2.75
CA GLY A 99 5.98 -8.87 1.73
C GLY A 99 5.91 -7.35 1.90
N MET A 100 5.84 -6.85 3.14
CA MET A 100 5.93 -5.40 3.42
C MET A 100 7.31 -4.86 3.03
N LYS A 101 8.39 -5.59 3.37
CA LYS A 101 9.75 -5.22 2.96
C LYS A 101 9.87 -5.09 1.44
N SER A 102 9.39 -6.09 0.69
CA SER A 102 9.39 -6.08 -0.78
C SER A 102 8.58 -4.92 -1.37
N TYR A 103 7.39 -4.68 -0.84
CA TYR A 103 6.54 -3.58 -1.28
C TYR A 103 7.23 -2.21 -1.11
N LEU A 104 7.86 -1.96 0.05
CA LEU A 104 8.56 -0.69 0.31
C LEU A 104 9.82 -0.50 -0.54
N ILE A 105 10.41 -1.58 -1.09
CA ILE A 105 11.55 -1.49 -2.00
C ILE A 105 11.10 -1.24 -3.45
N ILE A 106 10.02 -1.90 -3.90
CA ILE A 106 9.53 -1.82 -5.30
C ILE A 106 8.70 -0.56 -5.57
N SER A 107 7.87 -0.16 -4.60
CA SER A 107 6.98 1.01 -4.72
C SER A 107 7.70 2.34 -5.02
N PRO A 108 8.85 2.69 -4.41
CA PRO A 108 9.50 3.98 -4.67
C PRO A 108 10.21 4.09 -6.02
N THR A 109 10.42 3.00 -6.78
CA THR A 109 11.24 2.99 -8.00
C THR A 109 10.48 3.11 -9.33
N SER A 110 9.16 3.35 -9.30
CA SER A 110 8.33 3.44 -10.52
C SER A 110 7.99 4.86 -10.99
N LEU A 111 8.83 5.87 -10.68
CA LEU A 111 8.70 7.23 -11.21
C LEU A 111 9.71 7.52 -12.32
#